data_AF-A0A967WFM6-F1
#
_entry.id   AF-A0A967WFM6-F1
#
_cell.length_a   1.000
_cell.length_b   1.000
_cell.length_c   1.000
_cell.angle_alpha   90.00
_cell.angle_beta   90.00
_cell.angle_gamma   90.00
#
_symmetry.space_group_name_H-M   'P 1'
#
loop_
_entity.id
_entity.type
_entity.pdbx_description
1 polymer ?
#
loop_
_entity_poly.entity_id
_entity_poly.type
_entity_poly.pdbx_seq_one_letter_code
_entity_poly.pdbx_strand_id
1 'polypeptide(L)'
;MDVLEALTSAEGKHVRALVIGPAGERLSRIATIHTADASACGHCGFGAVMGSKKLKAISVVGSGRVSLAAPETITSIARTLARMFAEDGRSGPLNFYGDIDEFSRGLAAEGDGRAARRACTESCITPCTAYIQDMPGVVYDRKWSGGWVCVGRGFLGPGEDVPAPMRPIFDWQLERRAAFELNVLSNRYGLNQADLIKGMVPWLIACQKAGLITEINGRSMDWRSAAFWAEFLRIIAYREGLGDVLAEGGWAAARTLRLGEDLARQRYPGWGHAAHCDPFAWGRLTFPYWLVSVLQWLSDTRDPFGSGHGYLWAAGAAEWAAGLDTETERAAVLDKIRAVGKRVYRGADAVDPCSGYRDKAYPGYYQTVRAVIKDCLPVDAHFPLIYREQA
;
A
#
# COMPACT_ATOMS: atom_id res chain seq x y z
N MET A 1 -0.90 26.37 2.81
CA MET A 1 -1.55 25.83 4.00
C MET A 1 -2.29 24.58 3.58
N ASP A 2 -2.05 23.46 4.25
CA ASP A 2 -2.80 22.23 3.96
C ASP A 2 -4.30 22.46 4.24
N VAL A 3 -5.18 21.82 3.49
CA VAL A 3 -6.63 21.90 3.71
C VAL A 3 -6.98 21.36 5.08
N LEU A 4 -6.29 20.31 5.54
CA LEU A 4 -6.48 19.74 6.86
C LEU A 4 -6.01 20.70 7.97
N GLU A 5 -4.89 21.39 7.76
CA GLU A 5 -4.38 22.42 8.68
C GLU A 5 -5.36 23.60 8.78
N ALA A 6 -5.90 24.04 7.63
CA ALA A 6 -6.88 25.12 7.56
C ALA A 6 -8.19 24.74 8.29
N LEU A 7 -8.72 23.54 8.04
CA LEU A 7 -9.93 23.03 8.70
C LEU A 7 -9.72 22.88 10.21
N THR A 8 -8.57 22.34 10.64
CA THR A 8 -8.24 22.21 12.06
C THR A 8 -8.13 23.57 12.75
N SER A 9 -7.61 24.58 12.06
CA SER A 9 -7.49 25.94 12.59
C SER A 9 -8.84 26.64 12.69
N ALA A 10 -9.74 26.39 11.73
CA ALA A 10 -11.07 27.02 11.68
C ALA A 10 -12.10 26.33 12.60
N GLU A 11 -12.09 25.00 12.68
CA GLU A 11 -13.12 24.19 13.35
C GLU A 11 -12.63 23.50 14.64
N GLY A 12 -11.33 23.57 14.93
CA GLY A 12 -10.70 23.01 16.12
C GLY A 12 -10.18 21.58 15.96
N LYS A 13 -9.47 21.09 16.99
CA LYS A 13 -8.70 19.82 16.94
C LYS A 13 -9.53 18.55 16.82
N HIS A 14 -10.84 18.63 17.07
CA HIS A 14 -11.74 17.47 17.04
C HIS A 14 -12.30 17.20 15.63
N VAL A 15 -12.07 18.10 14.67
CA VAL A 15 -12.51 17.90 13.29
C VAL A 15 -11.78 16.70 12.67
N ARG A 16 -12.53 15.91 11.90
CA ARG A 16 -11.99 14.94 10.95
C ARG A 16 -12.50 15.33 9.57
N ALA A 17 -11.67 15.16 8.55
CA ALA A 17 -12.06 15.57 7.20
C ALA A 17 -11.60 14.56 6.14
N LEU A 18 -12.46 14.37 5.15
CA LEU A 18 -12.11 13.78 3.86
C LEU A 18 -11.76 14.92 2.90
N VAL A 19 -10.60 14.85 2.26
CA VAL A 19 -10.08 15.93 1.40
C VAL A 19 -9.52 15.38 0.09
N ILE A 20 -9.55 16.18 -0.96
CA ILE A 20 -8.82 15.91 -2.20
C ILE A 20 -7.66 16.89 -2.36
N GLY A 21 -6.58 16.44 -2.98
CA GLY A 21 -5.48 17.30 -3.41
C GLY A 21 -5.70 17.90 -4.82
N PRO A 22 -4.72 18.67 -5.33
CA PRO A 22 -4.71 19.19 -6.69
C PRO A 22 -5.01 18.15 -7.79
N ALA A 23 -4.59 16.90 -7.63
CA ALA A 23 -4.90 15.85 -8.60
C ALA A 23 -6.41 15.58 -8.71
N GLY A 24 -7.13 15.63 -7.58
CA GLY A 24 -8.59 15.51 -7.56
C GLY A 24 -9.27 16.71 -8.18
N GLU A 25 -8.83 17.92 -7.85
CA GLU A 25 -9.34 19.17 -8.44
C GLU A 25 -9.20 19.20 -9.97
N ARG A 26 -8.11 18.60 -10.48
CA ARG A 26 -7.83 18.46 -11.90
C ARG A 26 -8.32 17.16 -12.52
N LEU A 27 -9.18 16.41 -11.82
CA LEU A 27 -9.84 15.22 -12.36
C LEU A 27 -8.85 14.12 -12.83
N SER A 28 -7.70 13.96 -12.17
CA SER A 28 -6.79 12.84 -12.46
C SER A 28 -7.46 11.50 -12.16
N ARG A 29 -7.39 10.53 -13.08
CA ARG A 29 -7.98 9.20 -12.89
C ARG A 29 -7.30 8.37 -11.80
N ILE A 30 -6.11 8.79 -11.38
CA ILE A 30 -5.40 8.22 -10.22
C ILE A 30 -5.52 9.10 -8.97
N ALA A 31 -6.45 10.05 -8.96
CA ALA A 31 -6.69 10.91 -7.79
C ALA A 31 -7.35 10.15 -6.63
N THR A 32 -6.88 10.45 -5.43
CA THR A 32 -7.28 9.82 -4.18
C THR A 32 -8.04 10.79 -3.28
N ILE A 33 -8.79 10.24 -2.32
CA ILE A 33 -9.37 11.01 -1.21
C ILE A 33 -8.57 10.66 0.04
N HIS A 34 -8.12 11.66 0.78
CA HIS A 34 -7.33 11.50 2.00
C HIS A 34 -8.14 11.84 3.25
N THR A 35 -7.86 11.15 4.35
CA THR A 35 -8.32 11.51 5.69
C THR A 35 -7.18 11.38 6.68
N ALA A 36 -7.09 12.35 7.59
CA ALA A 36 -5.93 12.53 8.46
C ALA A 36 -4.62 12.50 7.64
N ASP A 37 -3.53 12.06 8.28
CA ASP A 37 -2.18 12.24 7.73
C ASP A 37 -1.65 11.05 6.92
N ALA A 38 -2.45 9.98 6.76
CA ALA A 38 -1.96 8.72 6.16
C ALA A 38 -3.02 7.77 5.58
N SER A 39 -4.32 8.00 5.81
CA SER A 39 -5.38 7.13 5.31
C SER A 39 -5.93 7.66 4.00
N ALA A 40 -6.13 6.79 3.03
CA ALA A 40 -6.59 7.18 1.70
C ALA A 40 -7.57 6.18 1.10
N CYS A 41 -8.59 6.70 0.40
CA CYS A 41 -9.28 5.98 -0.66
C CYS A 41 -8.37 5.99 -1.88
N GLY A 42 -7.46 5.01 -1.95
CA GLY A 42 -6.26 5.06 -2.78
C GLY A 42 -6.44 4.70 -4.26
N HIS A 43 -7.52 4.01 -4.65
CA HIS A 43 -7.70 3.48 -6.01
C HIS A 43 -9.02 3.94 -6.64
N CYS A 44 -9.19 3.65 -7.94
CA CYS A 44 -10.43 3.84 -8.71
C CYS A 44 -10.84 5.31 -8.98
N GLY A 45 -9.94 6.28 -8.73
CA GLY A 45 -10.16 7.68 -9.13
C GLY A 45 -11.26 8.41 -8.37
N PHE A 46 -11.64 7.96 -7.17
CA PHE A 46 -12.68 8.62 -6.37
C PHE A 46 -12.36 10.09 -6.06
N GLY A 47 -11.08 10.47 -5.99
CA GLY A 47 -10.67 11.86 -5.82
C GLY A 47 -11.11 12.75 -7.00
N ALA A 48 -11.05 12.24 -8.23
CA ALA A 48 -11.54 12.96 -9.41
C ALA A 48 -13.06 13.06 -9.43
N VAL A 49 -13.77 12.03 -8.97
CA VAL A 49 -15.24 12.09 -8.84
C VAL A 49 -15.64 13.20 -7.85
N MET A 50 -14.98 13.26 -6.70
CA MET A 50 -15.19 14.31 -5.70
C MET A 50 -14.85 15.70 -6.28
N GLY A 51 -13.74 15.83 -7.00
CA GLY A 51 -13.34 17.07 -7.68
C GLY A 51 -14.29 17.51 -8.79
N SER A 52 -14.87 16.57 -9.56
CA SER A 52 -15.85 16.86 -10.61
C SER A 52 -17.11 17.54 -10.08
N LYS A 53 -17.42 17.31 -8.80
CA LYS A 53 -18.53 17.92 -8.07
C LYS A 53 -18.13 19.23 -7.39
N LYS A 54 -16.92 19.73 -7.64
CA LYS A 54 -16.32 20.91 -6.98
C LYS A 54 -16.33 20.80 -5.46
N LEU A 55 -16.25 19.57 -4.93
CA LEU A 55 -16.26 19.30 -3.50
C LEU A 55 -14.83 19.14 -3.01
N LYS A 56 -14.29 20.13 -2.28
CA LYS A 56 -12.90 20.13 -1.82
C LYS A 56 -12.67 19.25 -0.59
N ALA A 57 -13.62 19.30 0.35
CA ALA A 57 -13.53 18.60 1.61
C ALA A 57 -14.92 18.30 2.18
N ILE A 58 -15.02 17.27 3.02
CA ILE A 58 -16.15 17.03 3.93
C ILE A 58 -15.55 17.00 5.33
N SER A 59 -15.84 18.00 6.17
CA SER A 59 -15.49 18.01 7.59
C SER A 59 -16.63 17.42 8.43
N VAL A 60 -16.26 16.68 9.48
CA VAL A 60 -17.19 16.05 10.42
C VAL A 60 -16.65 16.25 11.83
N VAL A 61 -17.53 16.71 12.72
CA VAL A 61 -17.32 16.73 14.17
C VAL A 61 -18.38 15.84 14.80
N GLY A 62 -17.96 14.81 15.52
CA GLY A 62 -18.84 13.88 16.21
C GLY A 62 -18.59 13.86 17.71
N SER A 63 -19.63 14.03 18.51
CA SER A 63 -19.61 13.88 19.97
C SER A 63 -20.47 12.71 20.46
N GLY A 64 -21.22 12.08 19.56
CA GLY A 64 -22.09 10.94 19.86
C GLY A 64 -21.31 9.66 20.14
N ARG A 65 -21.95 8.72 20.84
CA ARG A 65 -21.42 7.38 21.10
C ARG A 65 -22.14 6.35 20.24
N VAL A 66 -21.40 5.40 19.69
CA VAL A 66 -21.97 4.23 19.02
C VAL A 66 -22.39 3.21 20.09
N SER A 67 -23.67 2.84 20.11
CA SER A 67 -24.19 1.79 21.00
C SER A 67 -23.73 0.42 20.53
N LEU A 68 -23.22 -0.39 21.46
CA LEU A 68 -22.80 -1.76 21.19
C LEU A 68 -23.82 -2.75 21.76
N ALA A 69 -24.19 -3.77 20.98
CA ALA A 69 -25.14 -4.79 21.44
C ALA A 69 -24.59 -5.67 22.57
N ALA A 70 -23.27 -5.89 22.60
CA ALA A 70 -22.57 -6.67 23.64
C ALA A 70 -21.22 -6.01 23.99
N PRO A 71 -21.22 -4.88 24.74
CA PRO A 71 -20.01 -4.10 25.04
C PRO A 71 -18.91 -4.91 25.73
N GLU A 72 -19.28 -5.78 26.66
CA GLU A 72 -18.37 -6.60 27.46
C GLU A 72 -17.68 -7.66 26.59
N THR A 73 -18.44 -8.31 25.71
CA THR A 73 -17.91 -9.28 24.75
C THR A 73 -16.94 -8.63 23.77
N ILE A 74 -17.30 -7.48 23.20
CA ILE A 74 -16.42 -6.74 22.27
C ILE A 74 -15.13 -6.30 22.97
N THR A 75 -15.24 -5.79 24.20
CA THR A 75 -14.08 -5.38 25.00
C THR A 75 -13.17 -6.57 25.32
N SER A 76 -13.75 -7.73 25.64
CA SER A 76 -13.01 -8.97 25.88
C SER A 76 -12.23 -9.40 24.64
N ILE A 77 -12.88 -9.45 23.48
CA ILE A 77 -12.24 -9.80 22.19
C ILE A 77 -11.10 -8.83 21.88
N ALA A 78 -11.34 -7.53 22.01
CA ALA A 78 -10.33 -6.50 21.74
C ALA A 78 -9.10 -6.64 22.66
N ARG A 79 -9.31 -6.92 23.96
CA ARG A 79 -8.22 -7.16 24.92
C ARG A 79 -7.44 -8.43 24.60
N THR A 80 -8.13 -9.50 24.23
CA THR A 80 -7.48 -10.76 23.81
C THR A 80 -6.60 -10.51 22.60
N LEU A 81 -7.11 -9.85 21.56
CA LEU A 81 -6.32 -9.51 20.38
C LEU A 81 -5.14 -8.59 20.71
N ALA A 82 -5.32 -7.58 21.58
CA ALA A 82 -4.24 -6.68 21.98
C ALA A 82 -3.13 -7.43 22.74
N ARG A 83 -3.48 -8.35 23.64
CA ARG A 83 -2.52 -9.22 24.32
C ARG A 83 -1.78 -10.12 23.34
N MET A 84 -2.50 -10.73 22.40
CA MET A 84 -1.90 -11.56 21.36
C MET A 84 -0.86 -10.78 20.56
N PHE A 85 -1.16 -9.55 20.13
CA PHE A 85 -0.20 -8.72 19.40
C PHE A 85 1.01 -8.29 20.25
N ALA A 86 0.83 -8.12 21.57
CA ALA A 86 1.93 -7.79 22.47
C ALA A 86 2.84 -9.01 22.75
N GLU A 87 2.24 -10.19 22.98
CA GLU A 87 2.94 -11.45 23.29
C GLU A 87 3.73 -12.00 22.11
N ASP A 88 3.22 -11.87 20.89
CA ASP A 88 3.91 -12.35 19.69
C ASP A 88 5.27 -11.66 19.46
N GLY A 89 5.60 -10.60 20.23
CA GLY A 89 6.92 -9.95 20.31
C GLY A 89 7.38 -9.25 19.01
N ARG A 90 6.69 -9.54 17.91
CA ARG A 90 6.72 -8.84 16.65
C ARG A 90 5.65 -7.77 16.76
N SER A 91 6.05 -6.52 16.82
CA SER A 91 5.19 -5.35 16.66
C SER A 91 4.49 -5.37 15.29
N GLY A 92 3.50 -6.25 15.16
CA GLY A 92 2.77 -6.57 13.94
C GLY A 92 3.64 -7.05 12.75
N PRO A 93 3.00 -7.48 11.65
CA PRO A 93 3.66 -7.71 10.35
C PRO A 93 4.24 -6.43 9.71
N LEU A 94 4.29 -5.31 10.44
CA LEU A 94 4.70 -3.98 9.96
C LEU A 94 5.76 -3.36 10.89
N ASN A 95 6.69 -4.16 11.43
CA ASN A 95 7.88 -3.67 12.13
C ASN A 95 8.90 -3.01 11.18
N PHE A 96 8.41 -2.25 10.20
CA PHE A 96 9.19 -1.64 9.12
C PHE A 96 10.16 -0.55 9.57
N TYR A 97 9.99 -0.07 10.81
CA TYR A 97 10.77 1.02 11.39
C TYR A 97 11.78 0.53 12.43
N GLY A 98 11.87 -0.79 12.66
CA GLY A 98 12.69 -1.34 13.73
C GLY A 98 12.25 -0.78 15.10
N ASP A 99 13.21 -0.44 15.94
CA ASP A 99 12.96 0.30 17.17
C ASP A 99 12.57 1.75 16.82
N ILE A 100 11.29 2.08 17.02
CA ILE A 100 10.75 3.40 16.72
C ILE A 100 11.34 4.47 17.64
N ASP A 101 11.72 4.11 18.86
CA ASP A 101 12.27 5.02 19.85
C ASP A 101 13.71 5.34 19.50
N GLU A 102 14.47 4.34 19.04
CA GLU A 102 15.80 4.56 18.46
C GLU A 102 15.72 5.46 17.23
N PHE A 103 14.79 5.17 16.31
CA PHE A 103 14.57 6.00 15.14
C PHE A 103 14.20 7.44 15.52
N SER A 104 13.33 7.64 16.52
CA SER A 104 12.98 8.96 17.01
C SER A 104 14.15 9.69 17.67
N ARG A 105 15.03 8.98 18.40
CA ARG A 105 16.25 9.57 18.97
C ARG A 105 17.21 10.03 17.87
N GLY A 106 17.33 9.27 16.78
CA GLY A 106 18.13 9.67 15.61
C GLY A 106 17.61 10.97 14.98
N LEU A 107 16.29 11.09 14.79
CA LEU A 107 15.69 12.33 14.28
C LEU A 107 15.90 13.53 15.20
N ALA A 108 15.82 13.31 16.52
CA ALA A 108 16.05 14.35 17.52
C ALA A 108 17.52 14.78 17.62
N ALA A 109 18.47 13.90 17.27
CA ALA A 109 19.89 14.25 17.19
C ALA A 109 20.20 15.12 15.96
N GLU A 110 19.42 14.97 14.89
CA GLU A 110 19.57 15.69 13.62
C GLU A 110 18.74 16.99 13.54
N GLY A 111 17.89 17.26 14.54
CA GLY A 111 17.00 18.42 14.61
C GLY A 111 15.85 18.21 15.61
N ASP A 112 14.70 18.85 15.40
CA ASP A 112 13.53 18.72 16.30
C ASP A 112 12.60 17.55 15.93
N GLY A 113 13.09 16.62 15.12
CA GLY A 113 12.27 15.56 14.54
C GLY A 113 11.87 14.51 15.57
N ARG A 114 10.68 13.91 15.41
CA ARG A 114 10.20 12.82 16.26
C ARG A 114 9.41 11.79 15.47
N ALA A 115 9.46 10.55 15.92
CA ALA A 115 8.68 9.46 15.36
C ALA A 115 7.96 8.69 16.46
N ALA A 116 6.71 8.31 16.20
CA ALA A 116 5.94 7.50 17.12
C ALA A 116 5.06 6.52 16.36
N ARG A 117 4.80 5.36 16.97
CA ARG A 117 3.81 4.45 16.40
C ARG A 117 2.42 5.00 16.60
N ARG A 118 1.57 4.81 15.59
CA ARG A 118 0.18 5.23 15.58
C ARG A 118 -0.70 4.13 15.01
N ALA A 119 -1.90 4.00 15.55
CA ALA A 119 -2.95 3.20 14.95
C ALA A 119 -3.51 3.91 13.70
N CYS A 120 -3.87 3.15 12.66
CA CYS A 120 -4.47 3.71 11.44
C CYS A 120 -5.80 4.42 11.73
N THR A 121 -6.53 3.96 12.75
CA THR A 121 -7.84 4.46 13.16
C THR A 121 -7.91 4.50 14.68
N GLU A 122 -8.73 5.39 15.24
CA GLU A 122 -8.88 5.54 16.70
C GLU A 122 -9.34 4.26 17.41
N SER A 123 -10.10 3.40 16.72
CA SER A 123 -10.57 2.12 17.26
C SER A 123 -9.62 0.93 17.02
N CYS A 124 -8.48 1.15 16.34
CA CYS A 124 -7.57 0.06 16.03
C CYS A 124 -6.62 -0.18 17.22
N ILE A 125 -6.64 -1.42 17.71
CA ILE A 125 -5.84 -1.88 18.86
C ILE A 125 -4.36 -2.15 18.52
N THR A 126 -3.97 -2.01 17.25
CA THR A 126 -2.62 -2.32 16.77
C THR A 126 -1.97 -1.08 16.17
N PRO A 127 -0.99 -0.44 16.85
CA PRO A 127 -0.29 0.72 16.31
C PRO A 127 0.80 0.29 15.31
N CYS A 128 0.36 -0.20 14.15
CA CYS A 128 1.22 -0.78 13.12
C CYS A 128 1.82 0.24 12.13
N THR A 129 1.50 1.52 12.29
CA THR A 129 2.01 2.61 11.44
C THR A 129 2.97 3.51 12.22
N ALA A 130 3.78 4.28 11.51
CA ALA A 130 4.58 5.34 12.12
C ALA A 130 4.08 6.71 11.64
N TYR A 131 4.01 7.64 12.59
CA TYR A 131 3.86 9.06 12.32
C TYR A 131 5.20 9.73 12.56
N ILE A 132 5.68 10.48 11.58
CA ILE A 132 6.95 11.20 11.62
C ILE A 132 6.62 12.69 11.63
N GLN A 133 7.27 13.43 12.50
CA GLN A 133 7.09 14.86 12.66
C GLN A 133 8.40 15.57 12.42
N ASP A 134 8.28 16.71 11.77
CA ASP A 134 9.35 17.70 11.63
C ASP A 134 10.62 17.17 10.95
N MET A 135 10.47 16.18 10.06
CA MET A 135 11.57 15.65 9.25
C MET A 135 12.01 16.70 8.22
N PRO A 136 13.30 17.09 8.16
CA PRO A 136 13.79 18.01 7.14
C PRO A 136 13.61 17.48 5.72
N GLY A 137 13.12 18.34 4.82
CA GLY A 137 13.04 18.07 3.39
C GLY A 137 14.41 18.08 2.72
N VAL A 138 14.48 17.39 1.58
CA VAL A 138 15.64 17.30 0.68
C VAL A 138 15.40 18.14 -0.57
N VAL A 139 14.16 18.15 -1.10
CA VAL A 139 13.78 18.89 -2.31
C VAL A 139 13.35 20.32 -1.96
N TYR A 140 12.54 20.46 -0.92
CA TYR A 140 12.07 21.77 -0.46
C TYR A 140 12.70 22.09 0.91
N ASP A 141 13.18 23.33 1.06
CA ASP A 141 13.73 23.85 2.32
C ASP A 141 12.60 24.11 3.34
N ARG A 142 12.07 23.01 3.88
CA ARG A 142 11.02 22.98 4.90
C ARG A 142 11.01 21.65 5.62
N LYS A 143 10.36 21.62 6.78
CA LYS A 143 10.10 20.39 7.52
C LYS A 143 8.76 19.77 7.09
N TRP A 144 8.70 18.44 7.12
CA TRP A 144 7.53 17.64 6.77
C TRP A 144 7.07 16.78 7.93
N SER A 145 5.76 16.64 8.06
CA SER A 145 5.10 15.75 9.01
C SER A 145 4.05 14.94 8.28
N GLY A 146 3.88 13.68 8.66
CA GLY A 146 2.96 12.77 7.98
C GLY A 146 3.11 11.33 8.45
N GLY A 147 2.11 10.49 8.16
CA GLY A 147 2.28 9.06 8.35
C GLY A 147 3.07 8.45 7.20
N TRP A 148 3.90 7.47 7.53
CA TRP A 148 4.68 6.73 6.56
C TRP A 148 4.36 5.25 6.74
N VAL A 149 3.74 4.64 5.74
CA VAL A 149 3.29 3.25 5.81
C VAL A 149 3.05 2.69 4.42
N CYS A 150 2.99 1.36 4.33
CA CYS A 150 2.53 0.64 3.14
C CYS A 150 3.33 1.05 1.89
N VAL A 151 2.63 1.32 0.78
CA VAL A 151 3.21 1.63 -0.53
C VAL A 151 4.09 2.88 -0.50
N GLY A 152 3.83 3.85 0.39
CA GLY A 152 4.63 5.07 0.53
C GLY A 152 6.08 4.82 0.95
N ARG A 153 6.39 3.68 1.57
CA ARG A 153 7.79 3.27 1.81
C ARG A 153 8.51 2.86 0.53
N GLY A 154 7.77 2.50 -0.51
CA GLY A 154 8.31 2.14 -1.81
C GLY A 154 9.15 3.24 -2.45
N PHE A 155 8.95 4.51 -2.08
CA PHE A 155 9.83 5.60 -2.50
C PHE A 155 11.30 5.40 -2.08
N LEU A 156 11.60 4.65 -1.01
CA LEU A 156 12.99 4.28 -0.70
C LEU A 156 13.64 3.50 -1.85
N GLY A 157 12.86 2.69 -2.56
CA GLY A 157 13.38 1.58 -3.32
C GLY A 157 13.85 0.46 -2.39
N PRO A 158 14.04 -0.76 -2.90
CA PRO A 158 14.66 -1.81 -2.12
C PRO A 158 16.13 -1.53 -1.85
N GLY A 159 16.56 -1.83 -0.63
CA GLY A 159 17.97 -1.87 -0.29
C GLY A 159 18.66 -3.09 -0.93
N GLU A 160 19.99 -3.01 -1.02
CA GLU A 160 20.81 -4.10 -1.56
C GLU A 160 20.81 -5.35 -0.65
N ASP A 161 20.41 -5.18 0.61
CA ASP A 161 20.24 -6.22 1.63
C ASP A 161 19.04 -7.14 1.37
N VAL A 162 18.12 -6.73 0.49
CA VAL A 162 17.02 -7.61 0.05
C VAL A 162 17.60 -8.69 -0.88
N PRO A 163 17.46 -9.99 -0.57
CA PRO A 163 18.01 -11.07 -1.40
C PRO A 163 17.54 -10.96 -2.85
N ALA A 164 18.36 -11.31 -3.83
CA ALA A 164 18.03 -11.21 -5.27
C ALA A 164 16.61 -11.69 -5.67
N PRO A 165 16.09 -12.86 -5.21
CA PRO A 165 14.71 -13.23 -5.50
C PRO A 165 13.71 -12.27 -4.85
N MET A 166 14.03 -11.80 -3.62
CA MET A 166 13.42 -10.73 -2.79
C MET A 166 13.12 -9.40 -3.47
N ARG A 167 14.01 -9.00 -4.38
CA ARG A 167 14.14 -7.61 -4.80
C ARG A 167 12.91 -7.19 -5.63
N PRO A 168 12.21 -6.11 -5.23
CA PRO A 168 11.27 -5.40 -6.09
C PRO A 168 11.91 -5.07 -7.45
N ILE A 169 11.06 -4.88 -8.46
CA ILE A 169 11.49 -4.65 -9.85
C ILE A 169 12.12 -3.26 -10.07
N PHE A 170 12.35 -2.48 -9.01
CA PHE A 170 12.85 -1.11 -9.04
C PHE A 170 14.02 -0.91 -8.07
N ASP A 171 14.95 0.00 -8.36
CA ASP A 171 16.23 0.15 -7.65
C ASP A 171 16.70 1.60 -7.51
N TRP A 172 15.78 2.57 -7.46
CA TRP A 172 16.14 3.99 -7.36
C TRP A 172 16.87 4.38 -6.07
N GLN A 173 16.78 3.57 -5.01
CA GLN A 173 17.57 3.70 -3.77
C GLN A 173 17.61 5.14 -3.20
N LEU A 174 16.45 5.76 -3.07
CA LEU A 174 16.37 7.10 -2.47
C LEU A 174 16.64 7.02 -0.97
N GLU A 175 17.31 8.05 -0.45
CA GLU A 175 17.53 8.19 0.98
C GLU A 175 16.22 8.36 1.75
N ARG A 176 16.25 8.04 3.04
CA ARG A 176 15.08 8.03 3.92
C ARG A 176 14.32 9.35 3.94
N ARG A 177 15.03 10.48 4.03
CA ARG A 177 14.41 11.81 4.06
C ARG A 177 13.72 12.15 2.74
N ALA A 178 14.40 11.88 1.61
CA ALA A 178 13.85 12.07 0.28
C ALA A 178 12.59 11.21 0.07
N ALA A 179 12.66 9.93 0.41
CA ALA A 179 11.53 9.01 0.27
C ALA A 179 10.32 9.43 1.12
N PHE A 180 10.55 9.90 2.35
CA PHE A 180 9.50 10.42 3.21
C PHE A 180 8.88 11.70 2.65
N GLU A 181 9.70 12.64 2.17
CA GLU A 181 9.22 13.86 1.53
C GLU A 181 8.36 13.56 0.30
N LEU A 182 8.78 12.63 -0.57
CA LEU A 182 7.99 12.21 -1.73
C LEU A 182 6.66 11.55 -1.34
N ASN A 183 6.64 10.75 -0.27
CA ASN A 183 5.40 10.22 0.30
C ASN A 183 4.45 11.35 0.74
N VAL A 184 4.96 12.35 1.47
CA VAL A 184 4.16 13.50 1.94
C VAL A 184 3.66 14.33 0.75
N LEU A 185 4.51 14.61 -0.24
CA LEU A 185 4.13 15.33 -1.46
C LEU A 185 3.05 14.58 -2.24
N SER A 186 3.21 13.27 -2.45
CA SER A 186 2.21 12.44 -3.14
C SER A 186 0.87 12.44 -2.40
N ASN A 187 0.88 12.37 -1.07
CA ASN A 187 -0.34 12.45 -0.26
C ASN A 187 -1.01 13.82 -0.36
N ARG A 188 -0.23 14.91 -0.28
CA ARG A 188 -0.73 16.29 -0.41
C ARG A 188 -1.28 16.58 -1.82
N TYR A 189 -0.68 15.98 -2.85
CA TYR A 189 -1.20 16.06 -4.21
C TYR A 189 -2.47 15.22 -4.43
N GLY A 190 -2.72 14.22 -3.59
CA GLY A 190 -3.83 13.29 -3.73
C GLY A 190 -3.62 12.31 -4.87
N LEU A 191 -2.42 11.72 -4.98
CA LEU A 191 -2.05 10.77 -6.01
C LEU A 191 -1.99 9.33 -5.48
N ASN A 192 -2.47 8.37 -6.28
CA ASN A 192 -2.35 6.94 -5.99
C ASN A 192 -0.89 6.48 -6.09
N GLN A 193 -0.26 6.26 -4.94
CA GLN A 193 1.11 5.77 -4.84
C GLN A 193 1.31 4.36 -5.42
N ALA A 194 0.30 3.47 -5.39
CA ALA A 194 0.42 2.15 -5.99
C ALA A 194 0.49 2.23 -7.52
N ASP A 195 -0.33 3.07 -8.14
CA ASP A 195 -0.26 3.27 -9.59
C ASP A 195 1.10 3.86 -10.01
N LEU A 196 1.61 4.82 -9.23
CA LEU A 196 2.92 5.42 -9.47
C LEU A 196 4.08 4.44 -9.29
N ILE A 197 4.20 3.84 -8.11
CA ILE A 197 5.40 3.09 -7.68
C ILE A 197 5.43 1.68 -8.28
N LYS A 198 4.28 1.04 -8.44
CA LYS A 198 4.21 -0.37 -8.89
C LYS A 198 3.88 -0.52 -10.38
N GLY A 199 3.13 0.43 -10.94
CA GLY A 199 2.71 0.41 -12.34
C GLY A 199 3.52 1.33 -13.24
N MET A 200 3.26 2.63 -13.12
CA MET A 200 3.65 3.66 -14.06
C MET A 200 5.16 3.86 -14.13
N VAL A 201 5.83 4.08 -12.99
CA VAL A 201 7.27 4.33 -13.00
C VAL A 201 8.07 3.11 -13.47
N PRO A 202 7.78 1.88 -13.01
CA PRO A 202 8.44 0.71 -13.57
C PRO A 202 8.23 0.51 -15.07
N TRP A 203 7.04 0.83 -15.61
CA TRP A 203 6.81 0.85 -17.06
C TRP A 203 7.69 1.88 -17.77
N LEU A 204 7.78 3.10 -17.24
CA LEU A 204 8.64 4.15 -17.78
C LEU A 204 10.13 3.78 -17.72
N ILE A 205 10.58 3.14 -16.63
CA ILE A 205 11.95 2.61 -16.51
C ILE A 205 12.20 1.54 -17.58
N ALA A 206 11.25 0.63 -17.82
CA ALA A 206 11.39 -0.39 -18.86
C ALA A 206 11.48 0.23 -20.26
N CYS A 207 10.64 1.23 -20.53
CA CYS A 207 10.69 1.99 -21.78
C CYS A 207 12.02 2.75 -21.94
N GLN A 208 12.55 3.33 -20.85
CA GLN A 208 13.85 4.00 -20.85
C GLN A 208 15.00 3.05 -21.16
N LYS A 209 15.01 1.87 -20.52
CA LYS A 209 16.02 0.82 -20.80
C LYS A 209 15.94 0.31 -22.24
N ALA A 210 14.75 0.32 -22.85
CA ALA A 210 14.54 -0.02 -24.25
C ALA A 210 14.82 1.15 -25.22
N GLY A 211 15.22 2.33 -24.73
CA GLY A 211 15.49 3.51 -25.56
C GLY A 211 14.24 4.18 -26.14
N LEU A 212 13.05 3.86 -25.64
CA LEU A 212 11.77 4.39 -26.15
C LEU A 212 11.44 5.78 -25.61
N ILE A 213 11.95 6.13 -24.42
CA ILE A 213 11.79 7.43 -23.79
C ILE A 213 12.99 7.70 -22.86
N THR A 214 13.60 8.87 -22.96
CA THR A 214 14.73 9.26 -22.08
C THR A 214 14.48 10.54 -21.31
N GLU A 215 13.43 11.28 -21.68
CA GLU A 215 13.10 12.58 -21.11
C GLU A 215 11.61 12.72 -20.85
N ILE A 216 11.26 13.50 -19.84
CA ILE A 216 9.90 13.94 -19.56
C ILE A 216 9.91 15.47 -19.50
N ASN A 217 9.08 16.11 -20.35
CA ASN A 217 9.00 17.57 -20.49
C ASN A 217 10.40 18.24 -20.68
N GLY A 218 11.28 17.62 -21.49
CA GLY A 218 12.63 18.14 -21.78
C GLY A 218 13.64 17.98 -20.63
N ARG A 219 13.32 17.19 -19.60
CA ARG A 219 14.25 16.83 -18.53
C ARG A 219 14.61 15.36 -18.62
N SER A 220 15.91 15.06 -18.52
CA SER A 220 16.41 13.68 -18.44
C SER A 220 15.75 12.92 -17.29
N MET A 221 15.31 11.70 -17.58
CA MET A 221 14.72 10.81 -16.58
C MET A 221 15.79 10.26 -15.65
N ASP A 222 15.79 10.73 -14.39
CA ASP A 222 16.66 10.22 -13.32
C ASP A 222 15.83 9.82 -12.10
N TRP A 223 15.53 8.53 -12.00
CA TRP A 223 14.75 7.98 -10.91
C TRP A 223 15.52 7.93 -9.58
N ARG A 224 16.84 8.16 -9.55
CA ARG A 224 17.63 8.27 -8.31
C ARG A 224 17.61 9.70 -7.75
N SER A 225 17.03 10.66 -8.48
CA SER A 225 16.91 12.06 -8.06
C SER A 225 15.58 12.36 -7.41
N ALA A 226 15.62 12.77 -6.13
CA ALA A 226 14.44 13.23 -5.40
C ALA A 226 13.76 14.45 -6.08
N ALA A 227 14.56 15.34 -6.66
CA ALA A 227 14.06 16.52 -7.38
C ALA A 227 13.30 16.12 -8.65
N PHE A 228 13.79 15.11 -9.39
CA PHE A 228 13.09 14.58 -10.56
C PHE A 228 11.75 13.95 -10.15
N TRP A 229 11.74 13.13 -9.09
CA TRP A 229 10.50 12.56 -8.55
C TRP A 229 9.49 13.62 -8.12
N ALA A 230 9.92 14.65 -7.39
CA ALA A 230 9.03 15.71 -6.93
C ALA A 230 8.39 16.47 -8.10
N GLU A 231 9.17 16.72 -9.16
CA GLU A 231 8.65 17.30 -10.40
C GLU A 231 7.70 16.36 -11.13
N PHE A 232 8.05 15.07 -11.23
CA PHE A 232 7.20 14.05 -11.84
C PHE A 232 5.82 13.95 -11.16
N LEU A 233 5.80 13.93 -9.82
CA LEU A 233 4.54 13.97 -9.06
C LEU A 233 3.75 15.26 -9.33
N ARG A 234 4.44 16.41 -9.38
CA ARG A 234 3.82 17.71 -9.63
C ARG A 234 3.18 17.77 -11.01
N ILE A 235 3.89 17.41 -12.09
CA ILE A 235 3.33 17.52 -13.44
C ILE A 235 2.08 16.64 -13.63
N ILE A 236 2.00 15.49 -12.95
CA ILE A 236 0.81 14.64 -12.99
C ILE A 236 -0.34 15.28 -12.21
N ALA A 237 -0.07 15.74 -10.98
CA ALA A 237 -1.08 16.40 -10.14
C ALA A 237 -1.61 17.70 -10.77
N TYR A 238 -0.77 18.38 -11.57
CA TYR A 238 -1.09 19.63 -12.23
C TYR A 238 -1.49 19.47 -13.71
N ARG A 239 -1.44 18.25 -14.26
CA ARG A 239 -1.70 17.93 -15.68
C ARG A 239 -0.86 18.79 -16.63
N GLU A 240 0.45 18.83 -16.42
CA GLU A 240 1.39 19.65 -17.20
C GLU A 240 2.22 18.83 -18.19
N GLY A 241 2.14 19.18 -19.48
CA GLY A 241 2.86 18.46 -20.54
C GLY A 241 2.48 16.98 -20.55
N LEU A 242 3.48 16.09 -20.52
CA LEU A 242 3.25 14.64 -20.45
C LEU A 242 2.44 14.22 -19.20
N GLY A 243 2.48 15.04 -18.14
CA GLY A 243 1.70 14.83 -16.92
C GLY A 243 0.19 14.78 -17.16
N ASP A 244 -0.35 15.45 -18.19
CA ASP A 244 -1.77 15.36 -18.54
C ASP A 244 -2.17 13.94 -18.98
N VAL A 245 -1.35 13.33 -19.85
CA VAL A 245 -1.59 11.96 -20.32
C VAL A 245 -1.36 10.95 -19.20
N LEU A 246 -0.33 11.15 -18.38
CA LEU A 246 -0.04 10.28 -17.22
C LEU A 246 -1.12 10.36 -16.14
N ALA A 247 -1.82 11.49 -16.00
CA ALA A 247 -2.93 11.64 -15.07
C ALA A 247 -4.14 10.75 -15.41
N GLU A 248 -4.20 10.17 -16.61
CA GLU A 248 -5.20 9.17 -17.00
C GLU A 248 -4.92 7.77 -16.41
N GLY A 249 -3.74 7.56 -15.80
CA GLY A 249 -3.27 6.28 -15.26
C GLY A 249 -2.33 5.55 -16.23
N GLY A 250 -1.41 4.74 -15.71
CA GLY A 250 -0.29 4.23 -16.52
C GLY A 250 -0.72 3.35 -17.70
N TRP A 251 -1.76 2.53 -17.57
CA TRP A 251 -2.26 1.73 -18.69
C TRP A 251 -2.86 2.60 -19.81
N ALA A 252 -3.70 3.57 -19.45
CA ALA A 252 -4.31 4.49 -20.41
C ALA A 252 -3.24 5.36 -21.08
N ALA A 253 -2.25 5.83 -20.31
CA ALA A 253 -1.14 6.62 -20.81
C ALA A 253 -0.30 5.83 -21.83
N ALA A 254 0.07 4.58 -21.52
CA ALA A 254 0.84 3.72 -22.41
C ALA A 254 0.16 3.56 -23.79
N ARG A 255 -1.16 3.30 -23.80
CA ARG A 255 -1.95 3.17 -25.03
C ARG A 255 -2.08 4.47 -25.80
N THR A 256 -2.31 5.58 -25.09
CA THR A 256 -2.45 6.91 -25.70
C THR A 256 -1.16 7.35 -26.37
N LEU A 257 -0.02 7.08 -25.72
CA LEU A 257 1.32 7.41 -26.22
C LEU A 257 1.86 6.37 -27.20
N ARG A 258 1.22 5.19 -27.33
CA ARG A 258 1.76 4.01 -28.03
C ARG A 258 3.17 3.68 -27.57
N LEU A 259 3.40 3.77 -26.27
CA LEU A 259 4.72 3.69 -25.64
C LEU A 259 4.81 2.40 -24.80
N GLY A 260 5.51 1.39 -25.32
CA GLY A 260 5.79 0.16 -24.59
C GLY A 260 4.54 -0.52 -24.02
N GLU A 261 3.46 -0.64 -24.80
CA GLU A 261 2.18 -1.19 -24.34
C GLU A 261 2.34 -2.61 -23.74
N ASP A 262 3.17 -3.47 -24.34
CA ASP A 262 3.47 -4.80 -23.81
C ASP A 262 4.20 -4.76 -22.46
N LEU A 263 5.08 -3.75 -22.28
CA LEU A 263 5.79 -3.51 -21.02
C LEU A 263 4.84 -3.01 -19.94
N ALA A 264 3.89 -2.14 -20.30
CA ALA A 264 2.83 -1.67 -19.41
C ALA A 264 1.91 -2.82 -19.02
N ARG A 265 1.45 -3.64 -19.98
CA ARG A 265 0.44 -4.69 -19.74
C ARG A 265 0.85 -5.68 -18.64
N GLN A 266 2.14 -5.95 -18.49
CA GLN A 266 2.69 -6.79 -17.42
C GLN A 266 2.36 -6.28 -16.01
N ARG A 267 2.06 -4.98 -15.84
CA ARG A 267 1.80 -4.34 -14.54
C ARG A 267 0.34 -4.03 -14.27
N TYR A 268 -0.49 -4.11 -15.31
CA TYR A 268 -1.91 -3.78 -15.29
C TYR A 268 -2.72 -5.02 -15.71
N PRO A 269 -2.83 -6.05 -14.83
CA PRO A 269 -3.45 -7.33 -15.18
C PRO A 269 -4.96 -7.21 -15.40
N GLY A 270 -5.62 -6.25 -14.75
CA GLY A 270 -7.04 -5.96 -14.88
C GLY A 270 -7.37 -5.00 -16.02
N TRP A 271 -8.19 -4.00 -15.69
CA TRP A 271 -8.88 -3.10 -16.60
C TRP A 271 -8.18 -1.73 -16.78
N GLY A 272 -7.28 -1.36 -15.88
CA GLY A 272 -6.48 -0.14 -16.01
C GLY A 272 -5.76 0.35 -14.76
N HIS A 273 -5.88 -0.34 -13.62
CA HIS A 273 -5.13 0.00 -12.42
C HIS A 273 -3.96 -0.94 -12.16
N ALA A 274 -2.89 -0.39 -11.57
CA ALA A 274 -1.76 -1.22 -11.18
C ALA A 274 -2.21 -2.28 -10.17
N ALA A 275 -1.67 -3.48 -10.32
CA ALA A 275 -1.92 -4.58 -9.40
C ALA A 275 -1.60 -4.17 -7.93
N HIS A 276 -2.33 -4.72 -6.96
CA HIS A 276 -2.15 -4.37 -5.54
C HIS A 276 -1.29 -5.39 -4.79
N CYS A 277 -1.88 -6.28 -4.00
CA CYS A 277 -1.16 -7.20 -3.12
C CYS A 277 -1.39 -8.61 -3.62
N ASP A 278 -0.85 -8.80 -4.81
CA ASP A 278 -0.93 -10.02 -5.59
C ASP A 278 0.42 -10.24 -6.31
N PRO A 279 0.65 -11.47 -6.80
CA PRO A 279 1.84 -11.87 -7.56
C PRO A 279 2.29 -10.89 -8.65
N PHE A 280 1.36 -10.22 -9.34
CA PHE A 280 1.67 -9.32 -10.45
C PHE A 280 2.22 -7.97 -9.98
N ALA A 281 1.80 -7.50 -8.79
CA ALA A 281 2.22 -6.23 -8.23
C ALA A 281 3.60 -6.26 -7.56
N TRP A 282 3.98 -7.41 -7.02
CA TRP A 282 5.24 -7.63 -6.30
C TRP A 282 6.29 -8.33 -7.17
N GLY A 283 6.01 -8.51 -8.47
CA GLY A 283 6.94 -9.04 -9.45
C GLY A 283 7.23 -10.53 -9.34
N ARG A 284 6.34 -11.29 -8.69
CA ARG A 284 6.53 -12.71 -8.40
C ARG A 284 5.37 -13.51 -8.91
N LEU A 285 5.40 -13.87 -10.20
CA LEU A 285 4.45 -14.82 -10.77
C LEU A 285 4.85 -16.26 -10.43
N THR A 286 4.66 -16.64 -9.17
CA THR A 286 5.02 -17.98 -8.69
C THR A 286 3.85 -18.93 -8.91
N PHE A 287 4.00 -19.88 -9.83
CA PHE A 287 3.05 -21.00 -9.93
C PHE A 287 3.22 -21.91 -8.70
N PRO A 288 2.14 -22.44 -8.10
CA PRO A 288 0.72 -22.27 -8.46
C PRO A 288 0.00 -21.11 -7.75
N TYR A 289 0.70 -20.28 -6.98
CA TYR A 289 0.07 -19.26 -6.12
C TYR A 289 -0.69 -18.17 -6.89
N TRP A 290 -0.23 -17.80 -8.09
CA TRP A 290 -0.93 -16.82 -8.91
C TRP A 290 -2.32 -17.28 -9.36
N LEU A 291 -2.61 -18.60 -9.35
CA LEU A 291 -3.92 -19.14 -9.75
C LEU A 291 -5.05 -18.57 -8.89
N VAL A 292 -4.83 -18.44 -7.58
CA VAL A 292 -5.84 -17.88 -6.67
C VAL A 292 -6.11 -16.42 -6.99
N SER A 293 -5.06 -15.62 -7.21
CA SER A 293 -5.23 -14.21 -7.59
C SER A 293 -5.92 -14.05 -8.94
N VAL A 294 -5.63 -14.90 -9.93
CA VAL A 294 -6.32 -14.88 -11.23
C VAL A 294 -7.80 -15.20 -11.08
N LEU A 295 -8.18 -16.18 -10.24
CA LEU A 295 -9.58 -16.47 -9.99
C LEU A 295 -10.31 -15.30 -9.33
N GLN A 296 -9.64 -14.55 -8.45
CA GLN A 296 -10.18 -13.31 -7.89
C GLN A 296 -10.35 -12.26 -9.00
N TRP A 297 -9.34 -12.02 -9.83
CA TRP A 297 -9.43 -11.09 -10.97
C TRP A 297 -10.58 -11.42 -11.94
N LEU A 298 -10.84 -12.70 -12.19
CA LEU A 298 -11.92 -13.14 -13.08
C LEU A 298 -13.33 -12.91 -12.51
N SER A 299 -13.46 -12.76 -11.19
CA SER A 299 -14.75 -12.68 -10.50
C SER A 299 -14.99 -11.37 -9.75
N ASP A 300 -13.95 -10.57 -9.53
CA ASP A 300 -14.09 -9.29 -8.83
C ASP A 300 -14.77 -8.25 -9.72
N THR A 301 -15.53 -7.37 -9.06
CA THR A 301 -16.24 -6.24 -9.68
C THR A 301 -15.42 -4.96 -9.64
N ARG A 302 -14.25 -4.99 -8.98
CA ARG A 302 -13.34 -3.86 -8.77
C ARG A 302 -11.95 -4.13 -9.36
N ASP A 303 -11.34 -3.09 -9.90
CA ASP A 303 -9.93 -3.07 -10.32
C ASP A 303 -9.13 -2.00 -9.54
N PRO A 304 -8.04 -2.36 -8.82
CA PRO A 304 -7.66 -3.73 -8.50
C PRO A 304 -8.62 -4.35 -7.47
N PHE A 305 -8.69 -5.67 -7.45
CA PHE A 305 -9.47 -6.41 -6.46
C PHE A 305 -8.99 -6.10 -5.02
N GLY A 306 -9.93 -6.05 -4.06
CA GLY A 306 -9.70 -5.39 -2.77
C GLY A 306 -8.77 -6.14 -1.79
N SER A 307 -8.69 -7.47 -1.83
CA SER A 307 -8.02 -8.24 -0.76
C SER A 307 -7.21 -9.45 -1.27
N GLY A 308 -6.10 -9.20 -1.96
CA GLY A 308 -5.09 -10.23 -2.28
C GLY A 308 -4.16 -10.62 -1.11
N HIS A 309 -4.06 -9.76 -0.09
CA HIS A 309 -3.18 -9.96 1.06
C HIS A 309 -3.36 -11.32 1.74
N GLY A 310 -4.60 -11.75 1.99
CA GLY A 310 -4.90 -12.92 2.82
C GLY A 310 -4.28 -14.22 2.32
N TYR A 311 -4.22 -14.41 1.01
CA TYR A 311 -3.60 -15.59 0.40
C TYR A 311 -2.10 -15.36 0.10
N LEU A 312 -1.72 -14.15 -0.32
CA LEU A 312 -0.33 -13.82 -0.64
C LEU A 312 0.61 -13.99 0.56
N TRP A 313 0.18 -13.67 1.78
CA TRP A 313 1.03 -13.89 2.97
C TRP A 313 1.27 -15.38 3.26
N ALA A 314 0.33 -16.26 2.92
CA ALA A 314 0.53 -17.71 3.01
C ALA A 314 1.51 -18.20 1.93
N ALA A 315 1.43 -17.65 0.71
CA ALA A 315 2.40 -17.91 -0.36
C ALA A 315 3.81 -17.39 -0.02
N GLY A 316 3.91 -16.17 0.53
CA GLY A 316 5.17 -15.58 0.97
C GLY A 316 5.81 -16.34 2.13
N ALA A 317 5.03 -16.93 3.04
CA ALA A 317 5.52 -17.82 4.08
C ALA A 317 6.09 -19.13 3.50
N ALA A 318 5.49 -19.66 2.43
CA ALA A 318 6.00 -20.84 1.73
C ALA A 318 7.29 -20.54 0.93
N GLU A 319 7.37 -19.37 0.30
CA GLU A 319 8.59 -18.89 -0.38
C GLU A 319 9.72 -18.59 0.61
N TRP A 320 9.39 -18.06 1.80
CA TRP A 320 10.36 -17.91 2.89
C TRP A 320 10.87 -19.27 3.39
N ALA A 321 9.99 -20.28 3.48
CA ALA A 321 10.37 -21.65 3.82
C ALA A 321 11.34 -22.27 2.80
N ALA A 322 11.23 -21.90 1.52
CA ALA A 322 12.15 -22.34 0.46
C ALA A 322 13.58 -21.76 0.60
N GLY A 323 13.74 -20.70 1.40
CA GLY A 323 15.03 -20.10 1.77
C GLY A 323 15.64 -20.62 3.08
N LEU A 324 15.04 -21.63 3.71
CA LEU A 324 15.59 -22.27 4.92
C LEU A 324 16.72 -23.24 4.56
N ASP A 325 17.77 -23.23 5.38
CA ASP A 325 19.07 -23.88 5.14
C ASP A 325 19.01 -25.41 5.22
N THR A 326 18.03 -25.97 5.94
CA THR A 326 17.88 -27.41 6.09
C THR A 326 16.57 -27.94 5.52
N GLU A 327 16.64 -29.12 4.89
CA GLU A 327 15.47 -29.82 4.35
C GLU A 327 14.44 -30.14 5.45
N THR A 328 14.91 -30.42 6.67
CA THR A 328 14.07 -30.70 7.84
C THR A 328 13.23 -29.49 8.26
N GLU A 329 13.84 -28.29 8.31
CA GLU A 329 13.11 -27.06 8.65
C GLU A 329 12.10 -26.69 7.57
N ARG A 330 12.48 -26.85 6.30
CA ARG A 330 11.61 -26.64 5.15
C ARG A 330 10.38 -27.56 5.21
N ALA A 331 10.59 -28.86 5.45
CA ALA A 331 9.51 -29.83 5.57
C ALA A 331 8.55 -29.47 6.72
N ALA A 332 9.09 -29.11 7.89
CA ALA A 332 8.28 -28.72 9.05
C ALA A 332 7.42 -27.46 8.79
N VAL A 333 7.94 -26.48 8.06
CA VAL A 333 7.18 -25.27 7.70
C VAL A 333 6.11 -25.60 6.64
N LEU A 334 6.44 -26.40 5.62
CA LEU A 334 5.48 -26.82 4.60
C LEU A 334 4.33 -27.64 5.20
N ASP A 335 4.60 -28.52 6.17
CA ASP A 335 3.58 -29.29 6.86
C ASP A 335 2.64 -28.40 7.69
N LYS A 336 3.19 -27.37 8.37
CA LYS A 336 2.37 -26.35 9.04
C LYS A 336 1.49 -25.58 8.05
N ILE A 337 2.05 -25.17 6.92
CA ILE A 337 1.32 -24.45 5.87
C ILE A 337 0.18 -25.32 5.32
N ARG A 338 0.45 -26.60 4.99
CA ARG A 338 -0.56 -27.58 4.56
C ARG A 338 -1.65 -27.80 5.60
N ALA A 339 -1.29 -27.89 6.88
CA ALA A 339 -2.26 -28.04 7.97
C ALA A 339 -3.20 -26.83 8.07
N VAL A 340 -2.65 -25.61 7.95
CA VAL A 340 -3.45 -24.39 7.85
C VAL A 340 -4.33 -24.42 6.61
N GLY A 341 -3.80 -24.81 5.45
CA GLY A 341 -4.55 -25.01 4.21
C GLY A 341 -5.77 -25.91 4.38
N LYS A 342 -5.56 -27.10 4.96
CA LYS A 342 -6.62 -28.07 5.23
C LYS A 342 -7.71 -27.49 6.12
N ARG A 343 -7.35 -26.69 7.13
CA ARG A 343 -8.30 -26.12 8.08
C ARG A 343 -9.07 -24.92 7.51
N VAL A 344 -8.39 -24.04 6.79
CA VAL A 344 -8.96 -22.78 6.28
C VAL A 344 -9.64 -22.99 4.93
N TYR A 345 -8.98 -23.70 4.02
CA TYR A 345 -9.39 -23.89 2.64
C TYR A 345 -9.92 -25.29 2.34
N ARG A 346 -10.14 -26.11 3.37
CA ARG A 346 -10.70 -27.47 3.27
C ARG A 346 -9.79 -28.47 2.53
N GLY A 347 -8.57 -28.08 2.17
CA GLY A 347 -7.62 -28.91 1.42
C GLY A 347 -6.18 -28.52 1.71
N ALA A 348 -5.33 -29.53 1.96
CA ALA A 348 -3.91 -29.31 2.23
C ALA A 348 -3.18 -28.74 0.99
N ASP A 349 -3.62 -29.15 -0.20
CA ASP A 349 -3.07 -28.72 -1.49
C ASP A 349 -3.34 -27.22 -1.76
N ALA A 350 -4.30 -26.59 -1.06
CA ALA A 350 -4.73 -25.21 -1.32
C ALA A 350 -3.58 -24.19 -1.20
N VAL A 351 -2.60 -24.44 -0.35
CA VAL A 351 -1.43 -23.55 -0.10
C VAL A 351 -0.09 -24.25 -0.33
N ASP A 352 -0.12 -25.51 -0.76
CA ASP A 352 1.09 -26.26 -1.08
C ASP A 352 1.73 -25.73 -2.38
N PRO A 353 3.03 -25.37 -2.38
CA PRO A 353 3.74 -24.93 -3.57
C PRO A 353 3.85 -26.03 -4.66
N CYS A 354 3.74 -27.31 -4.30
CA CYS A 354 3.91 -28.45 -5.20
C CYS A 354 2.58 -29.03 -5.71
N SER A 355 1.44 -28.48 -5.29
CA SER A 355 0.09 -29.01 -5.63
C SER A 355 -0.36 -28.80 -7.07
N GLY A 356 0.31 -27.93 -7.82
CA GLY A 356 -0.16 -27.47 -9.12
C GLY A 356 -1.57 -26.85 -9.03
N TYR A 357 -2.51 -27.37 -9.81
CA TYR A 357 -3.87 -26.82 -9.90
C TYR A 357 -4.82 -27.28 -8.78
N ARG A 358 -4.43 -28.27 -7.98
CA ARG A 358 -5.30 -28.89 -6.96
C ARG A 358 -5.66 -27.88 -5.87
N ASP A 359 -6.93 -27.92 -5.44
CA ASP A 359 -7.50 -27.12 -4.35
C ASP A 359 -7.34 -25.59 -4.45
N LYS A 360 -7.10 -25.02 -5.65
CA LYS A 360 -6.96 -23.55 -5.83
C LYS A 360 -8.29 -22.81 -6.03
N ALA A 361 -9.36 -23.50 -6.41
CA ALA A 361 -10.65 -22.87 -6.67
C ALA A 361 -11.32 -22.31 -5.39
N TYR A 362 -11.38 -23.12 -4.33
CA TYR A 362 -11.98 -22.72 -3.07
C TYR A 362 -11.29 -21.51 -2.39
N PRO A 363 -9.94 -21.43 -2.29
CA PRO A 363 -9.30 -20.22 -1.75
C PRO A 363 -9.58 -18.96 -2.59
N GLY A 364 -9.71 -19.07 -3.92
CA GLY A 364 -10.11 -17.95 -4.78
C GLY A 364 -11.51 -17.43 -4.42
N TYR A 365 -12.50 -18.33 -4.31
CA TYR A 365 -13.84 -17.99 -3.84
C TYR A 365 -13.83 -17.42 -2.41
N TYR A 366 -13.19 -18.12 -1.47
CA TYR A 366 -13.15 -17.76 -0.06
C TYR A 366 -12.56 -16.36 0.15
N GLN A 367 -11.44 -16.05 -0.50
CA GLN A 367 -10.79 -14.74 -0.37
C GLN A 367 -11.60 -13.62 -1.02
N THR A 368 -12.32 -13.90 -2.12
CA THR A 368 -13.25 -12.94 -2.74
C THR A 368 -14.39 -12.59 -1.78
N VAL A 369 -15.07 -13.59 -1.22
CA VAL A 369 -16.15 -13.36 -0.23
C VAL A 369 -15.62 -12.66 1.02
N ARG A 370 -14.44 -13.06 1.50
CA ARG A 370 -13.79 -12.43 2.65
C ARG A 370 -13.48 -10.96 2.39
N ALA A 371 -13.06 -10.59 1.18
CA ALA A 371 -12.82 -9.20 0.79
C ALA A 371 -14.08 -8.36 1.00
N VAL A 372 -15.24 -8.84 0.51
CA VAL A 372 -16.53 -8.16 0.67
C VAL A 372 -16.89 -7.98 2.15
N ILE A 373 -16.72 -9.03 2.97
CA ILE A 373 -16.99 -8.94 4.42
C ILE A 373 -16.11 -7.89 5.09
N LYS A 374 -14.82 -7.82 4.72
CA LYS A 374 -13.87 -6.84 5.26
C LYS A 374 -14.27 -5.41 4.92
N ASP A 375 -14.70 -5.17 3.69
CA ASP A 375 -15.13 -3.85 3.21
C ASP A 375 -16.43 -3.41 3.90
N CYS A 376 -17.34 -4.35 4.18
CA CYS A 376 -18.58 -4.09 4.93
C CYS A 376 -18.36 -3.82 6.43
N LEU A 377 -17.29 -4.38 7.02
CA LEU A 377 -16.97 -4.27 8.45
C LEU A 377 -15.78 -3.32 8.76
N PRO A 378 -15.44 -2.42 7.83
CA PRO A 378 -14.14 -1.74 7.65
C PRO A 378 -12.94 -2.30 8.46
N VAL A 379 -12.50 -3.52 8.15
CA VAL A 379 -11.40 -4.19 8.85
C VAL A 379 -10.38 -4.78 7.88
N ASP A 380 -9.12 -4.31 7.89
CA ASP A 380 -8.20 -4.65 6.79
C ASP A 380 -7.04 -5.62 7.14
N ALA A 381 -6.41 -5.54 8.31
CA ALA A 381 -5.15 -6.30 8.55
C ALA A 381 -5.28 -7.54 9.46
N HIS A 382 -6.22 -7.54 10.39
CA HIS A 382 -6.20 -8.47 11.54
C HIS A 382 -7.52 -9.22 11.75
N PHE A 383 -8.52 -8.95 10.91
CA PHE A 383 -9.84 -9.53 11.03
C PHE A 383 -10.37 -10.09 9.69
N PRO A 384 -11.11 -11.21 9.73
CA PRO A 384 -11.12 -12.15 10.85
C PRO A 384 -9.73 -12.78 11.01
N LEU A 385 -9.31 -12.97 12.27
CA LEU A 385 -8.17 -13.85 12.58
C LEU A 385 -8.55 -15.25 12.11
N ILE A 386 -7.81 -15.76 11.14
CA ILE A 386 -8.19 -16.98 10.43
C ILE A 386 -7.82 -18.22 11.27
N TYR A 387 -6.70 -18.17 12.00
CA TYR A 387 -6.21 -19.28 12.82
C TYR A 387 -5.14 -18.84 13.84
N ARG A 388 -5.15 -19.45 15.03
CA ARG A 388 -4.03 -19.52 15.99
C ARG A 388 -4.08 -20.90 16.65
N GLU A 389 -2.93 -21.48 16.98
CA GLU A 389 -2.85 -22.75 17.71
C GLU A 389 -3.37 -22.67 19.16
N GLN A 390 -3.41 -21.48 19.75
CA GLN A 390 -3.74 -21.24 21.16
C GLN A 390 -5.02 -20.40 21.35
N ALA A 391 -6.13 -20.78 20.72
CA ALA A 391 -7.43 -20.12 20.91
C ALA A 391 -8.52 -21.12 21.32
#